data_AF-A0A8T0TX80-F1
#
_entry.id   AF-A0A8T0TX80-F1
#
_cell.length_a   1.000
_cell.length_b   1.000
_cell.length_c   1.000
_cell.angle_alpha   90.00
_cell.angle_beta   90.00
_cell.angle_gamma   90.00
#
_symmetry.space_group_name_H-M   'P 1'
#
loop_
_entity.id
_entity.type
_entity.pdbx_description
1 polymer ?
#
loop_
_entity_poly.entity_id
_entity_poly.type
_entity_poly.pdbx_seq_one_letter_code
_entity_poly.pdbx_strand_id
1 'polypeptide(L)' 'MDASVLNNPRFKALIEEERTKALTNELVAKLTHVCWDKCVTGSIGSSFSRSEASCLSNCAKRFAEVKMMTMQRFTER' A
#
# COMPACT_ATOMS: atom_id res chain seq x y z
N MET A 1 -27.60 8.07 14.36
CA MET A 1 -26.27 8.72 14.31
C MET A 1 -26.51 10.19 14.07
N ASP A 2 -26.11 11.07 14.99
CA ASP A 2 -26.35 12.52 14.87
C ASP A 2 -25.37 13.12 13.83
N ALA A 3 -25.92 13.51 12.67
CA ALA A 3 -25.16 14.05 11.55
C ALA A 3 -24.41 15.35 11.90
N SER A 4 -24.76 16.01 13.00
CA SER A 4 -24.12 17.21 13.52
C SER A 4 -22.64 16.99 13.87
N VAL A 5 -22.27 15.78 14.28
CA VAL A 5 -20.88 15.41 14.64
C VAL A 5 -19.94 15.46 13.44
N LEU A 6 -20.44 15.18 12.22
CA LEU A 6 -19.65 15.22 10.98
C LEU A 6 -19.20 16.64 10.62
N ASN A 7 -19.88 17.67 11.12
CA ASN A 7 -19.51 19.06 10.88
C ASN A 7 -18.48 19.62 11.88
N ASN A 8 -18.12 18.86 12.91
CA ASN A 8 -17.08 19.26 13.86
C ASN A 8 -15.68 19.21 13.19
N PRO A 9 -14.90 20.31 13.20
CA PRO A 9 -13.59 20.38 12.54
C PRO A 9 -12.58 19.36 13.10
N ARG A 10 -12.61 19.06 14.41
CA ARG A 10 -11.77 18.03 15.01
C ARG A 10 -12.15 16.64 14.49
N PHE A 11 -13.44 16.37 14.37
CA PHE A 11 -13.91 15.10 13.84
C PHE A 11 -13.49 14.92 12.38
N LYS A 12 -13.62 15.95 11.54
CA LYS A 12 -13.13 15.93 10.15
C LYS A 12 -11.64 15.61 10.06
N ALA A 13 -10.81 16.23 10.91
CA ALA A 13 -9.38 15.95 10.96
C ALA A 13 -9.07 14.48 11.32
N LEU A 14 -9.78 13.93 12.31
CA LEU A 14 -9.63 12.52 12.68
C LEU A 14 -10.04 11.57 11.55
N ILE A 15 -11.14 11.87 10.84
CA ILE A 15 -11.55 11.06 9.69
C ILE A 15 -10.48 11.07 8.59
N GLU A 16 -9.86 12.22 8.30
CA GLU A 16 -8.82 12.28 7.27
C GLU A 16 -7.55 11.53 7.68
N GLU A 17 -7.18 11.57 8.96
CA GLU A 17 -6.08 10.78 9.51
C GLU A 17 -6.35 9.28 9.38
N GLU A 18 -7.53 8.82 9.80
CA GLU A 18 -7.92 7.42 9.72
C GLU A 18 -8.06 6.94 8.27
N ARG A 19 -8.54 7.80 7.37
CA ARG A 19 -8.56 7.53 5.93
C ARG A 19 -7.15 7.32 5.39
N THR A 20 -6.20 8.16 5.76
CA THR A 20 -4.80 8.04 5.34
C THR A 20 -4.18 6.73 5.84
N LYS A 21 -4.45 6.35 7.09
CA LYS A 21 -4.02 5.06 7.67
C LYS A 21 -4.62 3.89 6.90
N ALA A 22 -5.92 3.92 6.63
CA ALA A 22 -6.61 2.87 5.90
C ALA A 22 -6.03 2.66 4.48
N LEU A 23 -5.82 3.76 3.74
CA LEU A 23 -5.20 3.70 2.40
C LEU A 23 -3.77 3.16 2.44
N THR A 24 -2.99 3.57 3.45
CA THR A 24 -1.61 3.07 3.64
C THR A 24 -1.62 1.57 3.94
N ASN A 25 -2.51 1.10 4.82
CA ASN A 25 -2.64 -0.32 5.14
C ASN A 25 -3.06 -1.14 3.92
N GLU A 26 -3.98 -0.63 3.10
CA GLU A 26 -4.38 -1.28 1.86
C GLU A 26 -3.21 -1.39 0.87
N LEU A 27 -2.40 -0.34 0.75
CA LEU A 27 -1.20 -0.35 -0.08
C LEU A 27 -0.19 -1.41 0.40
N VAL A 28 0.09 -1.45 1.71
CA VAL A 28 0.99 -2.44 2.31
C VAL A 28 0.46 -3.86 2.05
N ALA A 29 -0.82 -4.12 2.29
CA ALA A 29 -1.42 -5.44 2.05
C ALA A 29 -1.29 -5.88 0.58
N LYS A 30 -1.55 -4.96 -0.37
CA LYS A 30 -1.39 -5.24 -1.81
C LYS A 30 0.07 -5.51 -2.19
N LEU A 31 1.00 -4.72 -1.66
CA LEU A 31 2.43 -4.93 -1.86
C LEU A 31 2.86 -6.30 -1.34
N THR A 32 2.46 -6.65 -0.12
CA THR A 32 2.74 -7.96 0.49
C THR A 32 2.25 -9.08 -0.40
N HIS A 33 0.98 -9.08 -0.80
CA HIS A 33 0.42 -10.16 -1.63
C HIS A 33 1.12 -10.27 -2.99
N VAL A 34 1.25 -9.15 -3.72
CA VAL A 34 1.80 -9.17 -5.08
C VAL A 34 3.29 -9.54 -5.08
N CYS A 35 4.06 -9.00 -4.14
CA CYS A 35 5.49 -9.28 -4.07
C CYS A 35 5.79 -10.65 -3.48
N TRP A 36 4.94 -11.17 -2.58
CA TRP A 36 5.05 -12.55 -2.11
C TRP A 36 4.93 -13.54 -3.28
N ASP A 37 3.84 -13.46 -4.05
CA ASP A 37 3.59 -14.38 -5.18
C ASP A 37 4.67 -14.32 -6.26
N LYS A 38 5.30 -13.15 -6.44
CA LYS A 38 6.33 -12.94 -7.48
C LYS A 38 7.73 -13.36 -7.05
N CYS A 39 8.06 -13.17 -5.76
CA CYS A 39 9.45 -13.25 -5.31
C CYS A 39 9.71 -14.47 -4.43
N VAL A 40 8.73 -14.95 -3.67
CA VAL A 40 8.91 -16.06 -2.73
C VAL A 40 8.47 -17.35 -3.40
N THR A 41 9.35 -17.91 -4.22
CA THR A 41 9.10 -19.12 -5.01
C THR A 41 9.90 -20.34 -4.54
N GLY A 42 10.83 -20.14 -3.60
CA GLY A 42 11.65 -21.18 -3.02
C GLY A 42 11.00 -21.87 -1.81
N SER A 43 11.73 -22.80 -1.21
CA SER A 43 11.38 -23.40 0.07
C SER A 43 11.46 -22.36 1.21
N ILE A 44 10.41 -22.31 2.02
CA ILE A 44 10.30 -21.38 3.15
C ILE A 44 11.32 -21.77 4.23
N GLY A 45 12.28 -20.88 4.51
CA GLY A 45 13.27 -21.01 5.58
C GLY A 45 13.08 -19.97 6.69
N SER A 46 14.01 -19.95 7.65
CA SER A 46 14.03 -18.94 8.73
C SER A 46 14.34 -17.52 8.25
N SER A 47 14.82 -17.39 7.01
CA SER A 47 15.13 -16.11 6.36
C SER A 47 14.96 -16.22 4.85
N PHE A 48 14.77 -15.09 4.19
CA PHE A 48 14.80 -15.01 2.73
C PHE A 48 16.22 -15.22 2.22
N SER A 49 16.33 -15.92 1.09
CA SER A 49 17.57 -15.96 0.32
C SER A 49 17.96 -14.56 -0.16
N ARG A 50 19.24 -14.38 -0.53
CA ARG A 50 19.73 -13.10 -1.08
C ARG A 50 18.94 -12.66 -2.33
N SER A 51 18.56 -13.60 -3.20
CA SER A 51 17.77 -13.33 -4.39
C SER A 51 16.34 -12.93 -4.06
N GLU A 52 15.68 -13.61 -3.11
CA GLU A 52 14.32 -13.25 -2.66
C GLU A 52 14.29 -11.87 -2.01
N ALA A 53 15.24 -11.57 -1.12
CA ALA A 53 15.35 -10.25 -0.48
C ALA A 53 15.56 -9.13 -1.52
N SER A 54 16.42 -9.35 -2.52
CA SER A 54 16.63 -8.39 -3.61
C SER A 54 15.36 -8.25 -4.47
N CYS A 55 14.70 -9.35 -4.81
CA CYS A 55 13.45 -9.34 -5.56
C CYS A 55 12.35 -8.55 -4.84
N LEU A 56 12.15 -8.80 -3.54
CA LEU A 56 11.13 -8.11 -2.73
C LEU A 56 11.34 -6.59 -2.72
N SER A 57 12.58 -6.14 -2.52
CA SER A 57 12.95 -4.71 -2.56
C SER A 57 12.63 -4.08 -3.92
N ASN A 58 13.03 -4.75 -5.01
CA ASN A 58 12.75 -4.30 -6.37
C ASN A 58 11.25 -4.30 -6.70
N CYS A 59 10.53 -5.35 -6.28
CA CYS A 59 9.10 -5.48 -6.49
C CYS A 59 8.33 -4.34 -5.83
N ALA A 60 8.62 -4.03 -4.57
CA ALA A 60 7.94 -2.95 -3.86
C ALA A 60 8.17 -1.59 -4.53
N LYS A 61 9.42 -1.30 -4.92
CA LYS A 61 9.77 -0.07 -5.65
C LYS A 61 9.01 0.03 -6.98
N ARG A 62 9.03 -1.03 -7.79
CA ARG A 62 8.37 -1.04 -9.11
C ARG A 62 6.85 -0.97 -9.00
N PHE A 63 6.27 -1.62 -8.00
CA PHE A 63 4.83 -1.52 -7.77
C PHE A 63 4.41 -0.08 -7.47
N ALA A 64 5.11 0.61 -6.57
CA ALA A 64 4.83 2.00 -6.25
C ALA A 64 4.97 2.92 -7.48
N GLU A 65 6.05 2.77 -8.26
CA GLU A 65 6.27 3.52 -9.50
C GLU A 65 5.10 3.33 -10.49
N VAL A 66 4.70 2.08 -10.74
CA VAL A 66 3.59 1.78 -11.66
C VAL A 66 2.27 2.32 -11.14
N LYS A 67 2.00 2.24 -9.83
CA LYS A 67 0.78 2.81 -9.25
C LYS A 67 0.72 4.33 -9.43
N MET A 68 1.82 5.03 -9.18
CA MET A 68 1.90 6.48 -9.38
C MET A 68 1.72 6.87 -10.85
N MET A 69 2.40 6.19 -11.78
CA MET A 69 2.23 6.41 -13.22
C MET A 69 0.78 6.16 -13.64
N THR A 70 0.15 5.10 -13.13
CA THR A 70 -1.24 4.76 -13.43
C THR A 70 -2.18 5.87 -12.94
N MET A 71 -2.01 6.35 -11.71
CA MET A 71 -2.81 7.44 -11.16
C MET A 71 -2.64 8.73 -11.97
N GLN A 72 -1.41 9.11 -12.32
CA GLN A 72 -1.13 10.28 -13.17
C GLN A 72 -1.89 10.20 -14.50
N ARG A 73 -1.87 9.05 -15.17
CA ARG A 73 -2.59 8.85 -16.44
C ARG A 73 -4.12 8.95 -16.32
N PHE A 74 -4.69 8.70 -15.14
CA PHE A 74 -6.13 8.88 -14.91
C PHE A 74 -6.48 10.33 -14.60
N THR A 75 -5.58 11.11 -14.02
CA THR A 75 -5.77 12.53 -13.71
C THR A 75 -5.44 13.45 -14.89
N GLU A 76 -4.58 13.02 -15.82
CA GLU A 76 -4.22 13.76 -17.05
C GLU A 76 -5.30 13.73 -18.15
N ARG A 77 -6.40 12.98 -17.96
CA ARG A 77 -7.58 13.05 -18.82
C ARG A 77 -8.63 13.97 -18.23
#